data_AF-A0A0D7DXK7-F1
#
_entry.id   AF-A0A0D7DXK7-F1
#
_cell.length_a   1.000
_cell.length_b   1.000
_cell.length_c   1.000
_cell.angle_alpha   90.00
_cell.angle_beta   90.00
_cell.angle_gamma   90.00
#
_symmetry.space_group_name_H-M   'P 1'
#
loop_
_entity.id
_entity.type
_entity.pdbx_description
1 polymer ?
#
loop_
_entity_poly.entity_id
_entity_poly.type
_entity_poly.pdbx_seq_one_letter_code
_entity_poly.pdbx_strand_id
1 'polypeptide(L)'
;MYESLMKVITGYGLISGFAIIGATMWISYWLSDKLTKGRLHGSAVAILIGLLLSYIGGVVTGGQKGLVDIALFSGIGLLGGAMLRDFAIVATGFGVSVEELKRAGLVGVLALFVGVFSSFVAGVAVAMAFGYTDAVSLTTIGTGAVTYIVGPVTGAAIGASSE
;
A
#
# COMPACT_ATOMS: atom_id res chain seq x y z
N MET A 1 24.74 23.60 -4.28
CA MET A 1 24.61 22.12 -4.39
C MET A 1 23.26 21.62 -3.90
N TYR A 2 22.83 22.00 -2.69
CA TYR A 2 21.50 21.66 -2.16
C TYR A 2 20.33 22.14 -3.05
N GLU A 3 20.34 23.41 -3.49
CA GLU A 3 19.30 23.94 -4.38
C GLU A 3 19.24 23.23 -5.74
N SER A 4 20.41 22.89 -6.31
CA SER A 4 20.49 22.16 -7.58
C SER A 4 19.93 20.74 -7.44
N LEU A 5 20.20 20.08 -6.31
CA LEU A 5 19.65 18.76 -5.99
C LEU A 5 18.14 18.82 -5.82
N MET A 6 17.64 19.79 -5.04
CA MET A 6 16.20 20.00 -4.85
C MET A 6 15.49 20.26 -6.18
N LYS A 7 16.06 21.11 -7.05
CA LYS A 7 15.50 21.40 -8.37
C LYS A 7 15.37 20.16 -9.25
N VAL A 8 16.34 19.25 -9.22
CA VAL A 8 16.29 17.98 -9.98
C VAL A 8 15.27 17.03 -9.36
N ILE A 9 15.25 16.88 -8.04
CA ILE A 9 14.34 15.97 -7.34
C ILE A 9 12.88 16.39 -7.52
N THR A 10 12.59 17.68 -7.43
CA THR A 10 11.24 18.22 -7.65
C THR A 10 10.87 18.23 -9.13
N GLY A 11 11.85 18.45 -10.03
CA GLY A 11 11.63 18.41 -11.47
C GLY A 11 11.37 16.99 -12.01
N TYR A 12 11.96 15.98 -11.37
CA TYR A 12 11.85 14.56 -11.75
C TYR A 12 11.31 13.71 -10.59
N GLY A 13 10.15 14.10 -10.05
CA GLY A 13 9.52 13.43 -8.91
C GLY A 13 9.36 11.92 -9.06
N LEU A 14 9.07 11.43 -10.27
CA LEU A 14 8.93 9.99 -10.52
C LEU A 14 10.27 9.24 -10.34
N ILE A 15 11.35 9.79 -10.89
CA ILE A 15 12.68 9.17 -10.86
C ILE A 15 13.20 9.16 -9.41
N SER A 16 13.05 10.28 -8.70
CA SER A 16 13.44 10.38 -7.30
C SER A 16 12.61 9.42 -6.43
N GLY A 17 11.31 9.31 -6.67
CA GLY A 17 10.46 8.32 -6.00
C GLY A 17 10.96 6.89 -6.19
N PHE A 18 11.31 6.48 -7.43
CA PHE A 18 11.80 5.14 -7.71
C PHE A 18 13.15 4.87 -7.05
N ALA A 19 14.04 5.87 -7.06
CA ALA A 19 15.34 5.77 -6.39
C ALA A 19 15.17 5.55 -4.88
N ILE A 20 14.25 6.29 -4.24
CA ILE A 20 13.98 6.17 -2.80
C ILE A 20 13.37 4.81 -2.48
N ILE A 21 12.33 4.38 -3.21
CA ILE A 21 11.70 3.07 -3.01
C ILE A 21 12.72 1.95 -3.25
N GLY A 22 13.53 2.03 -4.30
CA GLY A 22 14.58 1.07 -4.59
C GLY A 22 15.63 0.97 -3.48
N ALA A 23 16.07 2.10 -2.94
CA ALA A 23 16.96 2.15 -1.79
C ALA A 23 16.32 1.54 -0.53
N THR A 24 15.05 1.87 -0.24
CA THR A 24 14.30 1.28 0.88
C THR A 24 14.19 -0.23 0.73
N MET A 25 13.87 -0.74 -0.46
CA MET A 25 13.80 -2.18 -0.72
C MET A 25 15.17 -2.85 -0.52
N TRP A 26 16.24 -2.26 -1.04
CA TRP A 26 17.59 -2.80 -0.87
C TRP A 26 17.99 -2.90 0.60
N ILE A 27 17.79 -1.82 1.37
CA ILE A 27 18.04 -1.80 2.82
C ILE A 27 17.18 -2.85 3.53
N SER A 28 15.92 -3.00 3.12
CA SER A 28 14.98 -3.92 3.73
C SER A 28 15.36 -5.39 3.52
N TYR A 29 15.83 -5.75 2.32
CA TYR A 29 16.36 -7.09 2.06
C TYR A 29 17.66 -7.34 2.81
N TRP A 30 18.58 -6.36 2.82
CA TRP A 30 19.82 -6.46 3.60
C TRP A 30 19.53 -6.67 5.10
N LEU A 31 18.56 -5.95 5.65
CA LEU A 31 18.16 -6.06 7.04
C LEU A 31 17.46 -7.39 7.34
N SER A 32 16.60 -7.85 6.43
CA SER A 32 15.94 -9.16 6.52
C SER A 32 16.97 -10.29 6.61
N ASP A 33 17.97 -10.29 5.73
CA ASP A 33 19.01 -11.32 5.69
C ASP A 33 19.89 -11.27 6.94
N LYS A 34 20.28 -10.07 7.39
CA LYS A 34 21.22 -9.93 8.51
C LYS A 34 20.58 -10.14 9.89
N LEU A 35 19.38 -9.62 10.12
CA LEU A 35 18.71 -9.69 11.42
C LEU A 35 17.79 -10.90 11.57
N THR A 36 17.07 -11.27 10.50
CA THR A 36 16.06 -12.34 10.56
C THR A 36 16.51 -13.63 9.90
N LYS A 37 17.73 -13.68 9.35
CA LYS A 37 18.24 -14.80 8.53
C LYS A 37 17.28 -15.13 7.36
N GLY A 38 16.65 -14.11 6.80
CA GLY A 38 15.69 -14.24 5.70
C GLY A 38 14.30 -14.78 6.09
N ARG A 39 14.00 -14.96 7.38
CA ARG A 39 12.68 -15.45 7.82
C ARG A 39 11.55 -14.45 7.57
N LEU A 40 11.84 -13.15 7.65
CA LEU A 40 10.86 -12.10 7.41
C LEU A 40 11.14 -11.50 6.03
N HIS A 41 10.19 -11.61 5.10
CA HIS A 41 10.42 -11.18 3.72
C HIS A 41 10.77 -9.68 3.65
N GLY A 42 11.75 -9.29 2.82
CA GLY A 42 12.23 -7.90 2.71
C GLY A 42 11.11 -6.89 2.44
N SER A 43 10.06 -7.26 1.69
CA SER A 43 8.89 -6.40 1.48
C SER A 43 8.13 -6.06 2.77
N ALA A 44 8.05 -6.97 3.73
CA ALA A 44 7.40 -6.71 5.02
C ALA A 44 8.21 -5.71 5.86
N VAL A 45 9.55 -5.82 5.84
CA VAL A 45 10.44 -4.82 6.46
C VAL A 45 10.25 -3.46 5.79
N ALA A 46 10.16 -3.42 4.46
CA ALA A 46 9.97 -2.18 3.71
C ALA A 46 8.65 -1.48 4.06
N ILE A 47 7.55 -2.25 4.22
CA ILE A 47 6.26 -1.71 4.65
C ILE A 47 6.37 -1.09 6.05
N LEU A 48 7.01 -1.78 7.01
CA LEU A 48 7.21 -1.26 8.35
C LEU A 48 8.03 0.03 8.36
N ILE A 49 9.13 0.08 7.59
CA ILE A 49 9.94 1.29 7.44
C ILE A 49 9.11 2.41 6.82
N GLY A 50 8.33 2.12 5.76
CA GLY A 50 7.47 3.10 5.10
C GLY A 50 6.40 3.67 6.04
N LEU A 51 5.75 2.83 6.84
CA LEU A 51 4.76 3.25 7.85
C LEU A 51 5.40 4.13 8.93
N LEU A 52 6.56 3.72 9.45
CA LEU A 52 7.27 4.45 10.48
C LEU A 52 7.75 5.82 9.97
N LEU A 53 8.32 5.87 8.77
CA LEU A 53 8.71 7.12 8.14
C LEU A 53 7.51 8.00 7.82
N SER A 54 6.38 7.43 7.39
CA SER A 54 5.14 8.18 7.13
C SER A 54 4.62 8.84 8.42
N TYR A 55 4.61 8.10 9.53
CA TYR A 55 4.25 8.63 10.84
C TYR A 55 5.17 9.79 11.27
N ILE A 56 6.49 9.60 11.19
CA ILE A 56 7.46 10.66 11.49
C ILE A 56 7.25 11.88 10.58
N GLY A 57 7.05 11.64 9.28
CA GLY A 57 6.80 12.70 8.30
C GLY A 57 5.56 13.52 8.65
N GLY A 58 4.47 12.87 9.06
CA GLY A 58 3.24 13.55 9.50
C GLY A 58 3.45 14.38 10.77
N VAL A 59 4.12 13.83 11.78
CA VAL A 59 4.41 14.55 13.03
C VAL A 59 5.32 15.76 12.80
N VAL A 60 6.35 15.63 11.96
CA VAL A 60 7.33 16.70 11.71
C VAL A 60 6.74 17.82 10.84
N THR A 61 5.93 17.48 9.84
CA THR A 61 5.33 18.47 8.93
C THR A 61 4.04 19.08 9.47
N GLY A 62 3.39 18.43 10.44
CA GLY A 62 2.01 18.74 10.85
C GLY A 62 0.99 18.47 9.75
N GLY A 63 1.40 17.80 8.66
CA GLY A 63 0.59 17.49 7.50
C GLY A 63 -0.14 16.16 7.62
N GLN A 64 -1.14 15.96 6.76
CA GLN A 64 -2.00 14.76 6.78
C GLN A 64 -1.55 13.67 5.80
N LYS A 65 -0.55 13.92 4.94
CA LYS A 65 -0.09 12.98 3.90
C LYS A 65 1.24 12.31 4.24
N GLY A 66 1.71 12.46 5.48
CA GLY A 66 2.89 11.79 6.02
C GLY A 66 4.18 12.23 5.31
N LEU A 67 4.94 11.26 4.80
CA LEU A 67 6.19 11.51 4.06
C LEU A 67 6.00 12.42 2.83
N VAL A 68 4.83 12.36 2.19
CA VAL A 68 4.57 13.08 0.93
C VAL A 68 4.54 14.60 1.12
N ASP A 69 4.26 15.07 2.34
CA ASP A 69 4.26 16.50 2.66
C ASP A 69 5.66 17.12 2.69
N ILE A 70 6.71 16.28 2.70
CA ILE A 70 8.10 16.73 2.56
C ILE A 70 8.45 16.80 1.07
N ALA A 71 8.86 17.99 0.59
CA ALA A 71 9.15 18.24 -0.83
C ALA A 71 10.10 17.21 -1.48
N LEU A 72 11.10 16.73 -0.73
CA LEU A 72 12.06 15.71 -1.16
C LEU A 72 11.41 14.35 -1.50
N PHE A 73 10.30 14.03 -0.83
CA PHE A 73 9.60 12.74 -0.92
C PHE A 73 8.26 12.85 -1.68
N SER A 74 7.94 14.02 -2.24
CA SER A 74 6.71 14.25 -3.01
C SER A 74 6.51 13.27 -4.17
N GLY A 75 7.61 12.80 -4.77
CA GLY A 75 7.64 11.76 -5.79
C GLY A 75 7.06 10.41 -5.36
N ILE A 76 7.14 10.08 -4.07
CA ILE A 76 6.54 8.87 -3.51
C ILE A 76 5.01 8.94 -3.61
N GLY A 77 4.42 10.12 -3.46
CA GLY A 77 2.97 10.31 -3.59
C GLY A 77 2.46 10.03 -4.99
N LEU A 78 3.24 10.39 -6.02
CA LEU A 78 2.93 10.06 -7.42
C LEU A 78 3.02 8.55 -7.65
N LEU A 79 4.07 7.92 -7.12
CA LEU A 79 4.26 6.48 -7.25
C LEU A 79 3.18 5.69 -6.49
N GLY A 80 2.98 5.94 -5.21
CA GLY A 80 1.99 5.23 -4.39
C GLY A 80 0.53 5.59 -4.69
N GLY A 81 0.29 6.56 -5.58
CA GLY A 81 -1.04 7.06 -5.92
C GLY A 81 -1.72 6.29 -7.07
N ALA A 82 -2.61 6.98 -7.77
CA ALA A 82 -3.37 6.41 -8.89
C ALA A 82 -2.47 5.84 -9.99
N MET A 83 -1.28 6.40 -10.21
CA MET A 83 -0.41 5.99 -11.31
C MET A 83 0.09 4.54 -11.18
N LEU A 84 0.69 4.12 -10.05
CA LEU A 84 1.11 2.70 -9.94
C LEU A 84 -0.08 1.76 -9.86
N ARG A 85 -1.20 2.18 -9.26
CA ARG A 85 -2.42 1.38 -9.27
C ARG A 85 -2.84 1.07 -10.70
N ASP A 86 -2.95 2.10 -11.55
CA ASP A 86 -3.40 1.95 -12.92
C ASP A 86 -2.37 1.15 -13.74
N PHE A 87 -1.06 1.41 -13.54
CA PHE A 87 0.02 0.59 -14.11
C PHE A 87 -0.09 -0.87 -13.71
N ALA A 88 -0.33 -1.19 -12.43
CA ALA A 88 -0.42 -2.56 -11.93
C ALA A 88 -1.66 -3.29 -12.49
N ILE A 89 -2.78 -2.58 -12.63
CA ILE A 89 -4.00 -3.11 -13.28
C ILE A 89 -3.67 -3.48 -14.73
N VAL A 90 -3.07 -2.56 -15.48
CA VAL A 90 -2.71 -2.79 -16.88
C VAL A 90 -1.67 -3.90 -17.01
N ALA A 91 -0.62 -3.91 -16.19
CA ALA A 91 0.43 -4.93 -16.19
C ALA A 91 -0.12 -6.32 -15.86
N THR A 92 -1.07 -6.42 -14.94
CA THR A 92 -1.77 -7.68 -14.63
C THR A 92 -2.63 -8.12 -15.80
N GLY A 93 -3.33 -7.19 -16.45
CA GLY A 93 -4.10 -7.46 -17.67
C GLY A 93 -3.24 -8.01 -18.82
N PHE A 94 -2.03 -7.46 -19.02
CA PHE A 94 -1.08 -7.96 -20.02
C PHE A 94 -0.38 -9.27 -19.59
N GLY A 95 -0.18 -9.48 -18.30
CA GLY A 95 0.50 -10.67 -17.76
C GLY A 95 -0.39 -11.89 -17.57
N VAL A 96 -1.71 -11.75 -17.76
CA VAL A 96 -2.66 -12.84 -17.49
C VAL A 96 -2.63 -13.91 -18.59
N SER A 97 -2.55 -15.19 -18.19
CA SER A 97 -2.74 -16.30 -19.12
C SER A 97 -4.23 -16.57 -19.30
N VAL A 98 -4.73 -16.34 -20.53
CA VAL A 98 -6.13 -16.62 -20.89
C VAL A 98 -6.46 -18.11 -20.77
N GLU A 99 -5.48 -18.99 -20.98
CA GLU A 99 -5.65 -20.44 -20.83
C GLU A 99 -5.89 -20.83 -19.37
N GLU A 100 -5.11 -20.27 -18.44
CA GLU A 100 -5.29 -20.51 -17.00
C GLU A 100 -6.62 -19.93 -16.49
N LEU A 101 -7.04 -18.75 -16.97
CA LEU A 101 -8.36 -18.19 -16.63
C LEU A 101 -9.50 -19.11 -17.09
N LYS A 102 -9.42 -19.64 -18.30
CA LYS A 102 -10.41 -20.61 -18.82
C LYS A 102 -10.41 -21.90 -18.00
N ARG A 103 -9.24 -22.38 -17.61
CA ARG A 103 -9.08 -23.58 -16.79
C ARG A 103 -9.65 -23.40 -15.38
N ALA A 104 -9.42 -22.25 -14.75
CA ALA A 104 -10.03 -21.90 -13.47
C ALA A 104 -11.56 -21.83 -13.57
N GLY A 105 -12.05 -21.25 -14.67
CA GLY A 105 -13.48 -21.23 -15.02
C GLY A 105 -14.37 -20.71 -13.90
N LEU A 106 -15.57 -21.29 -13.78
CA LEU A 106 -16.55 -20.89 -12.78
C LEU A 106 -16.07 -21.14 -11.33
N VAL A 107 -15.27 -22.20 -11.11
CA VAL A 107 -14.75 -22.54 -9.79
C VAL A 107 -13.82 -21.44 -9.29
N GLY A 108 -12.94 -20.91 -10.15
CA GLY A 108 -12.08 -19.78 -9.82
C GLY A 108 -12.87 -18.53 -9.44
N VAL A 109 -13.93 -18.22 -10.20
CA VAL A 109 -14.80 -17.07 -9.90
C VAL A 109 -15.50 -17.24 -8.54
N LEU A 110 -16.07 -18.42 -8.28
CA LEU A 110 -16.71 -18.71 -7.00
C LEU A 110 -15.71 -18.67 -5.84
N ALA A 111 -14.51 -19.22 -6.01
CA ALA A 111 -13.46 -19.17 -5.00
C ALA A 111 -13.05 -17.73 -4.67
N LEU A 112 -12.97 -16.85 -5.68
CA LEU A 112 -12.71 -15.43 -5.49
C LEU A 112 -13.79 -14.79 -4.59
N PHE A 113 -15.07 -14.97 -4.95
CA PHE A 113 -16.16 -14.40 -4.16
C PHE A 113 -16.19 -14.96 -2.74
N VAL A 114 -16.09 -16.27 -2.58
CA VAL A 114 -16.09 -16.91 -1.27
C VAL A 114 -14.93 -16.39 -0.43
N GLY A 115 -13.70 -16.33 -0.97
CA GLY A 115 -12.54 -15.83 -0.25
C GLY A 115 -12.65 -14.35 0.14
N VAL A 116 -13.12 -13.50 -0.79
CA VAL A 116 -13.33 -12.07 -0.52
C VAL A 116 -14.40 -11.87 0.55
N PHE A 117 -15.57 -12.49 0.41
CA PHE A 117 -16.65 -12.34 1.38
C PHE A 117 -16.29 -12.95 2.74
N SER A 118 -15.65 -14.12 2.78
CA SER A 118 -15.25 -14.73 4.05
C SER A 118 -14.25 -13.85 4.81
N SER A 119 -13.25 -13.31 4.11
CA SER A 119 -12.25 -12.43 4.72
C SER A 119 -12.87 -11.10 5.15
N PHE A 120 -13.76 -10.53 4.35
CA PHE A 120 -14.49 -9.31 4.70
C PHE A 120 -15.35 -9.50 5.96
N VAL A 121 -16.17 -10.55 6.00
CA VAL A 121 -17.03 -10.86 7.14
C VAL A 121 -16.20 -11.13 8.40
N ALA A 122 -15.09 -11.85 8.28
CA ALA A 122 -14.16 -12.05 9.40
C ALA A 122 -13.58 -10.72 9.90
N GLY A 123 -13.14 -9.84 9.01
CA GLY A 123 -12.64 -8.50 9.36
C GLY A 123 -13.69 -7.63 10.05
N VAL A 124 -14.92 -7.62 9.52
CA VAL A 124 -16.06 -6.90 10.11
C VAL A 124 -16.42 -7.49 11.48
N ALA A 125 -16.43 -8.81 11.63
CA ALA A 125 -16.69 -9.46 12.92
C ALA A 125 -15.66 -9.06 13.98
N VAL A 126 -14.37 -9.02 13.61
CA VAL A 126 -13.31 -8.52 14.48
C VAL A 126 -13.53 -7.04 14.80
N ALA A 127 -13.83 -6.20 13.82
CA ALA A 127 -14.10 -4.78 14.05
C ALA A 127 -15.28 -4.56 15.03
N MET A 128 -16.38 -5.29 14.86
CA MET A 128 -17.52 -5.24 15.79
C MET A 128 -17.15 -5.71 17.19
N ALA A 129 -16.32 -6.75 17.32
CA ALA A 129 -15.82 -7.22 18.61
C ALA A 129 -14.96 -6.17 19.33
N PHE A 130 -14.28 -5.30 18.58
CA PHE A 130 -13.52 -4.15 19.10
C PHE A 130 -14.40 -2.90 19.31
N GLY A 131 -15.71 -2.98 19.09
CA GLY A 131 -16.67 -1.91 19.37
C GLY A 131 -16.95 -0.95 18.23
N TYR A 132 -16.43 -1.20 17.02
CA TYR A 132 -16.80 -0.40 15.84
C TYR A 132 -18.21 -0.77 15.38
N THR A 133 -19.07 0.24 15.18
CA THR A 133 -20.47 0.04 14.78
C THR A 133 -20.87 0.81 13.53
N ASP A 134 -20.07 1.80 13.12
CA ASP A 134 -20.36 2.62 11.95
C ASP A 134 -19.96 1.89 10.65
N ALA A 135 -20.76 2.08 9.62
CA ALA A 135 -20.57 1.40 8.34
C ALA A 135 -19.22 1.74 7.69
N VAL A 136 -18.70 2.95 7.91
CA VAL A 136 -17.45 3.43 7.32
C VAL A 136 -16.25 2.69 7.90
N SER A 137 -16.14 2.61 9.23
CA SER A 137 -15.07 1.89 9.92
C SER A 137 -15.15 0.40 9.68
N LEU A 138 -16.37 -0.19 9.76
CA LEU A 138 -16.57 -1.61 9.49
C LEU A 138 -16.15 -1.97 8.06
N THR A 139 -16.54 -1.17 7.07
CA THR A 139 -16.17 -1.43 5.67
C THR A 139 -14.68 -1.24 5.45
N THR A 140 -14.06 -0.21 6.05
CA THR A 140 -12.61 0.07 5.93
C THR A 140 -11.76 -1.06 6.54
N ILE A 141 -12.11 -1.52 7.74
CA ILE A 141 -11.39 -2.61 8.41
C ILE A 141 -11.66 -3.94 7.70
N GLY A 142 -12.92 -4.19 7.32
CA GLY A 142 -13.35 -5.38 6.59
C GLY A 142 -12.61 -5.54 5.26
N THR A 143 -12.50 -4.48 4.45
CA THR A 143 -11.74 -4.55 3.19
C THR A 143 -10.23 -4.62 3.41
N GLY A 144 -9.73 -4.06 4.51
CA GLY A 144 -8.36 -4.27 4.99
C GLY A 144 -8.04 -5.74 5.30
N ALA A 145 -9.03 -6.51 5.77
CA ALA A 145 -8.89 -7.95 5.99
C ALA A 145 -8.91 -8.77 4.68
N VAL A 146 -9.60 -8.27 3.65
CA VAL A 146 -9.56 -8.88 2.30
C VAL A 146 -8.14 -8.75 1.73
N THR A 147 -7.58 -7.54 1.78
CA THR A 147 -6.15 -7.31 1.54
C THR A 147 -5.68 -6.10 2.35
N TYR A 148 -4.44 -6.15 2.87
CA TYR A 148 -3.90 -5.10 3.72
C TYR A 148 -3.80 -3.71 3.05
N ILE A 149 -3.89 -3.63 1.71
CA ILE A 149 -3.81 -2.38 0.94
C ILE A 149 -5.19 -1.79 0.67
N VAL A 150 -6.22 -2.62 0.50
CA VAL A 150 -7.54 -2.15 0.06
C VAL A 150 -8.29 -1.42 1.18
N GLY A 151 -7.98 -1.69 2.45
CA GLY A 151 -8.55 -0.94 3.59
C GLY A 151 -8.43 0.58 3.42
N PRO A 152 -7.21 1.15 3.38
CA PRO A 152 -7.01 2.59 3.14
C PRO A 152 -7.62 3.11 1.84
N VAL A 153 -7.59 2.33 0.75
CA VAL A 153 -8.18 2.74 -0.54
C VAL A 153 -9.70 2.84 -0.45
N THR A 154 -10.36 1.85 0.17
CA THR A 154 -11.80 1.85 0.40
C THR A 154 -12.17 2.97 1.36
N GLY A 155 -11.45 3.12 2.48
CA GLY A 155 -11.68 4.18 3.46
C GLY A 155 -11.62 5.56 2.81
N ALA A 156 -10.60 5.84 1.99
CA ALA A 156 -10.50 7.09 1.24
C ALA A 156 -11.66 7.27 0.24
N ALA A 157 -12.10 6.20 -0.43
CA ALA A 157 -13.19 6.25 -1.41
C ALA A 157 -14.57 6.51 -0.77
N ILE A 158 -14.79 6.00 0.44
CA ILE A 158 -16.06 6.18 1.18
C ILE A 158 -16.03 7.37 2.16
N GLY A 159 -14.94 8.15 2.18
CA GLY A 159 -14.82 9.36 2.99
C GLY A 159 -14.57 9.09 4.48
N ALA A 160 -13.86 8.01 4.82
CA ALA A 160 -13.42 7.77 6.19
C ALA A 160 -12.56 8.93 6.69
N SER A 161 -12.95 9.54 7.81
CA SER A 161 -12.17 10.58 8.48
C SER A 161 -11.06 9.97 9.31
N SER A 162 -9.89 10.61 9.30
CA SER A 162 -8.73 10.21 10.12
C SER A 162 -8.73 10.85 11.52
N GLU A 163 -9.91 11.25 12.03
CA GLU A 163 -10.06 11.73 13.41
C GLU A 163 -9.94 10.58 14.43
#